data_AF-A0A6L4A6H4-F1
#
_entry.id   AF-A0A6L4A6H4-F1
#
_cell.length_a   1.000
_cell.length_b   1.000
_cell.length_c   1.000
_cell.angle_alpha   90.00
_cell.angle_beta   90.00
_cell.angle_gamma   90.00
#
_symmetry.space_group_name_H-M   'P 1'
#
loop_
_entity.id
_entity.type
_entity.pdbx_description
1 polymer ?
#
loop_
_entity_poly.entity_id
_entity_poly.type
_entity_poly.pdbx_seq_one_letter_code
_entity_poly.pdbx_strand_id
1 'polypeptide(L)'
;MKQRRLFLCVLLITLVYGLSLQASPSRAQGDESPHAAIVAKIPTLLNFAEQAETTLVGEVETSYAYIAFVVQDNLVVIYVCDSVEIGAWINTEIVDGVIRATHDSGIEIVAAVSDNSINGTISLPVDDDGSPIVAHDFATAPAVPGVTGLARYSDDLSVRGWIVTEHGIRGVESFKGKTTNQCA
;
A
#
# COMPACT_ATOMS: atom_id res chain seq x y z
N MET A 1 -28.46 -10.81 -82.67
CA MET A 1 -27.69 -10.76 -81.41
C MET A 1 -28.62 -11.21 -80.30
N LYS A 2 -28.58 -12.49 -79.89
CA LYS A 2 -27.82 -13.09 -78.77
C LYS A 2 -28.53 -12.94 -77.40
N GLN A 3 -28.96 -14.11 -76.90
CA GLN A 3 -29.15 -14.57 -75.50
C GLN A 3 -30.14 -13.83 -74.59
N ARG A 4 -31.18 -14.49 -74.01
CA ARG A 4 -31.33 -15.73 -73.20
C ARG A 4 -31.23 -15.48 -71.69
N ARG A 5 -32.31 -15.90 -71.02
CA ARG A 5 -32.47 -16.54 -69.69
C ARG A 5 -32.72 -15.59 -68.50
N LEU A 6 -33.86 -15.68 -67.82
CA LEU A 6 -34.43 -16.74 -66.94
C LEU A 6 -33.84 -16.69 -65.51
N PHE A 7 -34.68 -17.07 -64.53
CA PHE A 7 -34.46 -17.30 -63.09
C PHE A 7 -34.85 -16.12 -62.18
N LEU A 8 -35.95 -16.13 -61.41
CA LEU A 8 -36.56 -17.18 -60.56
C LEU A 8 -35.60 -17.66 -59.47
N CYS A 9 -35.94 -17.35 -58.21
CA CYS A 9 -35.78 -18.14 -56.98
C CYS A 9 -35.50 -17.19 -55.79
N VAL A 10 -36.37 -17.04 -54.79
CA VAL A 10 -36.98 -18.03 -53.88
C VAL A 10 -36.00 -18.55 -52.82
N LEU A 11 -36.51 -18.49 -51.59
CA LEU A 11 -36.17 -19.21 -50.36
C LEU A 11 -34.86 -18.82 -49.62
N LEU A 12 -34.90 -18.36 -48.34
CA LEU A 12 -35.25 -19.05 -47.07
C LEU A 12 -34.07 -19.88 -46.55
N ILE A 13 -33.71 -19.69 -45.28
CA ILE A 13 -33.61 -20.73 -44.24
C ILE A 13 -32.87 -20.16 -43.01
N THR A 14 -33.62 -20.15 -41.91
CA THR A 14 -33.26 -20.14 -40.47
C THR A 14 -31.96 -20.83 -40.08
N LEU A 15 -31.28 -20.32 -39.03
CA LEU A 15 -30.70 -21.19 -37.97
C LEU A 15 -30.44 -20.37 -36.69
N VAL A 16 -31.30 -20.54 -35.67
CA VAL A 16 -31.02 -21.23 -34.40
C VAL A 16 -30.11 -20.43 -33.45
N TYR A 17 -30.77 -19.86 -32.44
CA TYR A 17 -30.20 -19.45 -31.17
C TYR A 17 -29.39 -20.59 -30.57
N GLY A 18 -28.08 -20.39 -30.47
CA GLY A 18 -27.14 -21.25 -29.77
C GLY A 18 -26.02 -20.39 -29.21
N LEU A 19 -26.35 -19.49 -28.28
CA LEU A 19 -25.36 -18.88 -27.40
C LEU A 19 -24.78 -20.00 -26.53
N SER A 20 -23.71 -20.62 -27.01
CA SER A 20 -22.81 -21.37 -26.17
C SER A 20 -22.14 -20.36 -25.23
N LEU A 21 -22.74 -20.12 -24.06
CA LEU A 21 -22.00 -19.60 -22.91
C LEU A 21 -20.92 -20.64 -22.59
N GLN A 22 -19.74 -20.49 -23.18
CA GLN A 22 -18.54 -21.02 -22.57
C GLN A 22 -18.33 -20.19 -21.30
N ALA A 23 -18.82 -20.73 -20.18
CA ALA A 23 -18.33 -20.35 -18.88
C ALA A 23 -16.81 -20.58 -18.92
N SER A 24 -16.05 -19.50 -19.04
CA SER A 24 -14.63 -19.54 -18.74
C SER A 24 -14.47 -20.20 -17.38
N PRO A 25 -13.58 -21.17 -17.21
CA PRO A 25 -13.32 -21.72 -15.90
C PRO A 25 -12.81 -20.56 -15.04
N SER A 26 -13.66 -20.08 -14.14
CA SER A 26 -13.26 -19.27 -13.00
C SER A 26 -12.35 -20.16 -12.17
N ARG A 27 -11.06 -20.15 -12.52
CA ARG A 27 -10.01 -20.50 -11.58
C ARG A 27 -9.99 -19.35 -10.59
N ALA A 28 -10.66 -19.54 -9.48
CA ALA A 28 -10.35 -18.88 -8.23
C ALA A 28 -8.88 -19.22 -7.87
N GLN A 29 -7.94 -18.48 -8.45
CA GLN A 29 -6.66 -18.19 -7.82
C GLN A 29 -6.98 -17.04 -6.87
N GLY A 30 -6.69 -17.21 -5.58
CA GLY A 30 -7.02 -16.22 -4.56
C GLY A 30 -6.46 -14.86 -4.96
N ASP A 31 -7.35 -13.91 -5.24
CA ASP A 31 -7.01 -12.51 -5.45
C ASP A 31 -6.54 -11.94 -4.11
N GLU A 32 -5.26 -12.13 -3.83
CA GLU A 32 -4.57 -11.33 -2.83
C GLU A 32 -4.65 -9.87 -3.31
N SER A 33 -5.17 -8.98 -2.46
CA SER A 33 -5.31 -7.55 -2.78
C SER A 33 -3.99 -7.00 -3.36
N PRO A 34 -4.01 -6.12 -4.38
CA PRO A 34 -2.79 -5.51 -4.92
C PRO A 34 -1.87 -4.91 -3.85
N HIS A 35 -2.44 -4.29 -2.80
CA HIS A 35 -1.66 -3.79 -1.66
C HIS A 35 -1.06 -4.91 -0.81
N ALA A 36 -1.76 -6.04 -0.64
CA ALA A 36 -1.19 -7.19 0.06
C ALA A 36 0.02 -7.78 -0.68
N ALA A 37 0.02 -7.76 -2.02
CA ALA A 37 1.19 -8.11 -2.82
C ALA A 37 2.37 -7.14 -2.62
N ILE A 38 2.12 -5.85 -2.38
CA ILE A 38 3.16 -4.87 -2.02
C ILE A 38 3.69 -5.17 -0.61
N VAL A 39 2.81 -5.35 0.36
CA VAL A 39 3.18 -5.70 1.74
C VAL A 39 4.04 -6.97 1.75
N ALA A 40 3.70 -7.99 0.97
CA ALA A 40 4.46 -9.23 0.89
C ALA A 40 5.93 -9.03 0.44
N LYS A 41 6.22 -7.99 -0.34
CA LYS A 41 7.58 -7.65 -0.79
C LYS A 41 8.39 -6.87 0.24
N ILE A 42 7.75 -6.26 1.23
CA ILE A 42 8.44 -5.59 2.34
C ILE A 42 9.27 -6.66 3.08
N PRO A 43 10.57 -6.42 3.33
CA PRO A 43 11.43 -7.40 3.99
C PRO A 43 11.02 -7.59 5.44
N THR A 44 11.46 -8.69 6.04
CA THR A 44 11.48 -8.86 7.49
C THR A 44 12.78 -8.29 8.07
N LEU A 45 12.85 -8.14 9.39
CA LEU A 45 14.09 -7.73 10.06
C LEU A 45 15.28 -8.68 9.76
N LEU A 46 15.01 -9.97 9.51
CA LEU A 46 16.07 -10.96 9.22
C LEU A 46 16.69 -10.81 7.83
N ASN A 47 15.98 -10.23 6.87
CA ASN A 47 16.44 -9.99 5.51
C ASN A 47 16.40 -8.50 5.13
N PHE A 48 16.50 -7.62 6.12
CA PHE A 48 16.39 -6.17 5.99
C PHE A 48 17.45 -5.53 5.07
N ALA A 49 18.55 -6.22 4.83
CA ALA A 49 19.58 -5.78 3.87
C ALA A 49 19.03 -5.58 2.45
N GLU A 50 17.92 -6.23 2.11
CA GLU A 50 17.20 -6.05 0.85
C GLU A 50 15.91 -5.26 1.12
N GLN A 51 15.87 -4.00 0.71
CA GLN A 51 14.66 -3.19 0.81
C GLN A 51 13.72 -3.47 -0.35
N ALA A 52 12.41 -3.32 -0.12
CA ALA A 52 11.46 -3.25 -1.21
C ALA A 52 11.81 -2.06 -2.12
N GLU A 53 11.63 -2.24 -3.44
CA GLU A 53 11.84 -1.15 -4.39
C GLU A 53 10.97 0.06 -4.01
N THR A 54 11.57 1.26 -4.10
CA THR A 54 10.90 2.52 -3.78
C THR A 54 10.39 2.62 -2.34
N THR A 55 11.16 2.09 -1.39
CA THR A 55 10.94 2.37 0.03
C THR A 55 11.48 3.75 0.37
N LEU A 56 10.64 4.60 0.97
CA LEU A 56 10.95 5.93 1.46
C LEU A 56 10.68 5.98 2.96
N VAL A 57 11.56 6.60 3.74
CA VAL A 57 11.42 6.73 5.20
C VAL A 57 11.64 8.17 5.62
N GLY A 58 10.91 8.61 6.65
CA GLY A 58 10.96 9.97 7.15
C GLY A 58 10.61 10.08 8.62
N GLU A 59 11.06 11.18 9.21
CA GLU A 59 10.67 11.62 10.55
C GLU A 59 9.52 12.62 10.44
N VAL A 60 8.59 12.57 11.39
CA VAL A 60 7.53 13.57 11.53
C VAL A 60 8.06 14.70 12.42
N GLU A 61 8.09 15.91 11.89
CA GLU A 61 8.64 17.06 12.60
C GLU A 61 7.86 17.30 13.89
N THR A 62 8.58 17.65 14.96
CA THR A 62 8.01 17.96 16.29
C THR A 62 7.21 16.81 16.93
N SER A 63 7.36 15.58 16.43
CA SER A 63 6.75 14.37 16.99
C SER A 63 7.77 13.24 17.18
N TYR A 64 7.44 12.23 17.97
CA TYR A 64 8.13 10.94 18.04
C TYR A 64 7.77 9.99 16.89
N ALA A 65 6.85 10.40 16.02
CA ALA A 65 6.39 9.61 14.90
C ALA A 65 7.40 9.53 13.74
N TYR A 66 7.38 8.36 13.13
CA TYR A 66 8.09 8.02 11.91
C TYR A 66 7.08 7.52 10.88
N ILE A 67 7.39 7.77 9.63
CA ILE A 67 6.55 7.37 8.50
C ILE A 67 7.39 6.70 7.42
N ALA A 68 6.85 5.62 6.86
CA ALA A 68 7.45 4.93 5.73
C ALA A 68 6.42 4.73 4.62
N PHE A 69 6.89 4.81 3.38
CA PHE A 69 6.11 4.57 2.18
C PHE A 69 6.78 3.48 1.35
N VAL A 70 5.99 2.58 0.78
CA VAL A 70 6.41 1.68 -0.29
C VAL A 70 5.48 1.92 -1.47
N VAL A 71 6.06 2.37 -2.58
CA VAL A 71 5.32 2.76 -3.77
C VAL A 71 5.56 1.73 -4.87
N GLN A 72 4.48 1.21 -5.44
CA GLN A 72 4.54 0.39 -6.65
C GLN A 72 3.48 0.88 -7.63
N ASP A 73 3.93 1.35 -8.79
CA ASP A 73 3.07 2.02 -9.78
C ASP A 73 2.33 3.22 -9.13
N ASN A 74 1.00 3.21 -9.11
CA ASN A 74 0.18 4.21 -8.43
C ASN A 74 -0.29 3.77 -7.03
N LEU A 75 0.08 2.58 -6.57
CA LEU A 75 -0.34 2.03 -5.28
C LEU A 75 0.69 2.35 -4.20
N VAL A 76 0.20 2.66 -3.01
CA VAL A 76 1.04 3.05 -1.87
C VAL A 76 0.62 2.28 -0.62
N VAL A 77 1.61 1.68 0.03
CA VAL A 77 1.49 1.18 1.40
C VAL A 77 2.25 2.14 2.31
N ILE A 78 1.57 2.65 3.33
CA ILE A 78 2.12 3.55 4.34
C ILE A 78 2.17 2.82 5.67
N TYR A 79 3.27 2.97 6.39
CA TYR A 79 3.36 2.58 7.79
C TYR A 79 3.71 3.79 8.65
N VAL A 80 2.90 4.05 9.68
CA VAL A 80 3.12 5.12 10.66
C VAL A 80 3.36 4.50 12.02
N CYS A 81 4.39 4.96 12.73
CA CYS A 81 4.73 4.50 14.07
C CYS A 81 5.26 5.63 14.96
N ASP A 82 4.67 5.83 16.15
CA ASP A 82 5.14 6.79 17.17
C ASP A 82 6.03 6.15 18.25
N SER A 83 6.24 4.83 18.17
CA SER A 83 6.99 4.02 19.15
C SER A 83 6.31 3.84 20.51
N VAL A 84 5.08 4.33 20.69
CA VAL A 84 4.34 4.28 21.96
C VAL A 84 2.95 3.65 21.79
N GLU A 85 2.08 4.25 20.98
CA GLU A 85 0.67 3.85 20.85
C GLU A 85 0.23 3.62 19.40
N ILE A 86 0.93 4.21 18.44
CA ILE A 86 0.61 4.19 17.03
C ILE A 86 1.46 3.16 16.31
N GLY A 87 0.78 2.23 15.63
CA GLY A 87 1.35 1.33 14.63
C GLY A 87 0.26 1.03 13.60
N ALA A 88 0.27 1.76 12.48
CA ALA A 88 -0.83 1.73 11.51
C ALA A 88 -0.33 1.47 10.08
N TRP A 89 -0.96 0.50 9.43
CA TRP A 89 -0.80 0.23 8.00
C TRP A 89 -1.94 0.89 7.23
N ILE A 90 -1.60 1.71 6.23
CA ILE A 90 -2.59 2.44 5.43
C ILE A 90 -2.33 2.14 3.95
N ASN A 91 -3.37 1.66 3.27
CA ASN A 91 -3.33 1.35 1.85
C ASN A 91 -4.06 2.47 1.09
N THR A 92 -3.40 3.05 0.10
CA THR A 92 -3.97 4.14 -0.71
C THR A 92 -3.37 4.16 -2.12
N GLU A 93 -3.69 5.19 -2.88
CA GLU A 93 -3.20 5.42 -4.24
C GLU A 93 -2.66 6.84 -4.40
N ILE A 94 -1.78 7.01 -5.38
CA ILE A 94 -1.33 8.32 -5.87
C ILE A 94 -2.33 8.79 -6.92
N VAL A 95 -2.93 9.96 -6.70
CA VAL A 95 -3.84 10.60 -7.65
C VAL A 95 -3.30 12.00 -7.94
N ASP A 96 -3.02 12.28 -9.21
CA ASP A 96 -2.46 13.56 -9.67
C ASP A 96 -1.19 13.99 -8.92
N GLY A 97 -0.31 13.03 -8.62
CA GLY A 97 0.95 13.27 -7.89
C GLY A 97 0.77 13.53 -6.39
N VAL A 98 -0.43 13.29 -5.84
CA VAL A 98 -0.74 13.53 -4.43
C VAL A 98 -1.28 12.26 -3.78
N ILE A 99 -0.84 12.01 -2.55
CA ILE A 99 -1.36 10.99 -1.65
C ILE A 99 -2.32 11.67 -0.68
N ARG A 100 -3.53 11.11 -0.56
CA ARG A 100 -4.48 11.44 0.51
C ARG A 100 -4.89 10.13 1.18
N ALA A 101 -4.71 10.05 2.49
CA ALA A 101 -4.99 8.83 3.22
C ALA A 101 -5.63 9.13 4.58
N THR A 102 -6.58 8.30 4.97
CA THR A 102 -7.22 8.35 6.29
C THR A 102 -7.25 6.93 6.85
N HIS A 103 -6.99 6.80 8.14
CA HIS A 103 -7.08 5.53 8.86
C HIS A 103 -8.18 5.61 9.92
N ASP A 104 -8.81 4.48 10.24
CA ASP A 104 -9.92 4.39 11.20
C ASP A 104 -9.54 4.83 12.63
N SER A 105 -8.24 4.86 12.94
CA SER A 105 -7.73 5.40 14.20
C SER A 105 -7.72 6.93 14.27
N GLY A 106 -8.02 7.63 13.18
CA GLY A 106 -7.98 9.11 13.09
C GLY A 106 -6.68 9.68 12.52
N ILE A 107 -5.79 8.86 11.94
CA ILE A 107 -4.61 9.36 11.22
C ILE A 107 -5.05 9.92 9.87
N GLU A 108 -4.60 11.13 9.53
CA GLU A 108 -4.83 11.76 8.23
C GLU A 108 -3.51 12.19 7.60
N ILE A 109 -3.31 11.89 6.32
CA ILE A 109 -2.08 12.20 5.58
C ILE A 109 -2.43 12.91 4.28
N VAL A 110 -1.73 14.01 4.00
CA VAL A 110 -1.73 14.69 2.71
C VAL A 110 -0.29 14.93 2.27
N ALA A 111 0.13 14.33 1.16
CA ALA A 111 1.52 14.39 0.73
C ALA A 111 1.69 14.53 -0.78
N ALA A 112 2.70 15.27 -1.20
CA ALA A 112 3.09 15.41 -2.60
C ALA A 112 4.21 14.42 -2.94
N VAL A 113 4.07 13.75 -4.07
CA VAL A 113 5.06 12.81 -4.60
C VAL A 113 6.01 13.56 -5.55
N SER A 114 7.30 13.41 -5.32
CA SER A 114 8.39 13.85 -6.20
C SER A 114 9.29 12.66 -6.54
N ASP A 115 10.20 12.81 -7.49
CA ASP A 115 10.99 11.70 -8.06
C ASP A 115 11.60 10.75 -7.01
N ASN A 116 12.14 11.29 -5.91
CA ASN A 116 12.81 10.51 -4.86
C ASN A 116 12.35 10.88 -3.45
N SER A 117 11.20 11.53 -3.30
CA SER A 117 10.69 11.93 -1.98
C SER A 117 9.18 12.06 -1.96
N ILE A 118 8.61 11.84 -0.78
CA ILE A 118 7.23 12.14 -0.44
C ILE A 118 7.25 13.04 0.78
N ASN A 119 6.73 14.25 0.62
CA ASN A 119 6.72 15.26 1.69
C ASN A 119 5.30 15.77 1.87
N GLY A 120 4.92 16.13 3.08
CA GLY A 120 3.56 16.56 3.36
C GLY A 120 3.27 16.76 4.82
N THR A 121 2.00 16.64 5.16
CA THR A 121 1.52 16.74 6.54
C THR A 121 0.82 15.46 6.98
N ILE A 122 0.94 15.17 8.27
CA ILE A 122 0.25 14.11 8.96
C ILE A 122 -0.43 14.67 10.21
N SER A 123 -1.70 14.33 10.43
CA SER A 123 -2.38 14.55 11.71
C SER A 123 -2.47 13.22 12.42
N LEU A 124 -1.99 13.16 13.67
CA LEU A 124 -2.03 11.98 14.51
C LEU A 124 -3.25 12.07 15.44
N PRO A 125 -3.85 10.94 15.86
CA PRO A 125 -5.02 10.96 16.73
C PRO A 125 -4.72 11.42 18.17
N VAL A 126 -3.46 11.40 18.56
CA VAL A 126 -2.94 11.88 19.85
C VAL A 126 -1.59 12.52 19.57
N ASP A 127 -1.42 13.77 20.01
CA ASP A 127 -0.11 14.42 19.98
C ASP A 127 0.71 13.99 21.20
N ASP A 128 2.03 13.95 21.06
CA ASP A 128 2.95 13.37 22.05
C ASP A 128 2.89 14.04 23.43
N ASP A 129 2.44 15.30 23.50
CA ASP A 129 2.31 16.09 24.72
C ASP A 129 0.87 16.19 25.25
N GLY A 130 -0.08 15.51 24.60
CA GLY A 130 -1.51 15.55 24.92
C GLY A 130 -2.20 16.87 24.54
N SER A 131 -1.56 17.70 23.71
CA SER A 131 -2.17 18.89 23.13
C SER A 131 -3.22 18.55 22.06
N PRO A 132 -4.04 19.53 21.61
CA PRO A 132 -5.05 19.30 20.59
C PRO A 132 -4.40 18.90 19.26
N ILE A 133 -4.92 17.84 18.62
CA ILE A 133 -4.46 17.33 17.32
C ILE A 133 -4.09 18.45 16.35
N VAL A 134 -2.80 18.57 16.04
CA VAL A 134 -2.26 19.45 15.00
C VAL A 134 -1.67 18.62 13.86
N ALA A 135 -1.69 19.18 12.65
CA ALA A 135 -0.95 18.60 11.54
C ALA A 135 0.55 18.88 11.71
N HIS A 136 1.37 17.84 11.59
CA HIS A 136 2.82 17.90 11.59
C HIS A 136 3.38 17.73 10.19
N ASP A 137 4.42 18.48 9.86
CA ASP A 137 5.14 18.29 8.61
C ASP A 137 6.00 17.02 8.67
N PHE A 138 6.24 16.39 7.52
CA PHE A 138 7.23 15.33 7.39
C PHE A 138 7.94 15.42 6.03
N ALA A 139 9.16 14.92 6.02
CA ALA A 139 9.93 14.74 4.80
C ALA A 139 10.52 13.33 4.76
N THR A 140 10.53 12.71 3.57
CA THR A 140 11.08 11.36 3.39
C THR A 140 12.26 11.35 2.43
N ALA A 141 13.12 10.35 2.61
CA ALA A 141 14.23 10.05 1.72
C ALA A 141 14.23 8.56 1.35
N PRO A 142 14.87 8.17 0.23
CA PRO A 142 15.02 6.78 -0.13
C PRO A 142 15.70 5.98 0.97
N ALA A 143 15.15 4.80 1.25
CA ALA A 143 15.75 3.84 2.16
C ALA A 143 17.16 3.44 1.67
N VAL A 144 18.10 3.37 2.59
CA VAL A 144 19.46 2.93 2.34
C VAL A 144 19.55 1.45 2.71
N PRO A 145 19.76 0.53 1.75
CA PRO A 145 19.76 -0.91 2.02
C PRO A 145 20.66 -1.32 3.18
N GLY A 146 20.08 -2.01 4.16
CA GLY A 146 20.77 -2.45 5.39
C GLY A 146 21.00 -1.36 6.44
N VAL A 147 20.60 -0.12 6.19
CA VAL A 147 20.78 1.02 7.13
C VAL A 147 19.43 1.63 7.52
N THR A 148 18.60 2.01 6.55
CA THR A 148 17.28 2.60 6.80
C THR A 148 16.21 1.93 5.92
N GLY A 149 14.95 1.98 6.34
CA GLY A 149 13.87 1.33 5.59
C GLY A 149 12.70 0.83 6.42
N LEU A 150 11.86 0.01 5.80
CA LEU A 150 10.67 -0.57 6.41
C LEU A 150 10.81 -2.09 6.47
N ALA A 151 10.62 -2.65 7.65
CA ALA A 151 10.53 -4.07 7.88
C ALA A 151 9.12 -4.46 8.29
N ARG A 152 8.72 -5.69 7.99
CA ARG A 152 7.46 -6.29 8.43
C ARG A 152 7.65 -7.60 9.17
N TYR A 153 6.58 -8.01 9.83
CA TYR A 153 6.36 -9.36 10.31
C TYR A 153 4.91 -9.67 10.02
N SER A 154 4.66 -10.84 9.43
CA SER A 154 3.30 -11.31 9.20
C SER A 154 3.16 -12.67 9.86
N ASP A 155 2.09 -12.84 10.61
CA ASP A 155 1.53 -14.14 10.92
C ASP A 155 0.16 -14.29 10.23
N ASP A 156 -0.51 -15.42 10.41
CA ASP A 156 -1.79 -15.71 9.74
C ASP A 156 -2.91 -14.71 10.11
N LEU A 157 -2.73 -13.88 11.15
CA LEU A 157 -3.78 -13.05 11.73
C LEU A 157 -3.44 -11.55 11.78
N SER A 158 -2.18 -11.16 11.56
CA SER A 158 -1.72 -9.78 11.73
C SER A 158 -0.44 -9.47 10.96
N VAL A 159 -0.33 -8.19 10.55
CA VAL A 159 0.91 -7.62 10.00
C VAL A 159 1.41 -6.55 10.97
N ARG A 160 2.70 -6.61 11.31
CA ARG A 160 3.42 -5.60 12.11
C ARG A 160 4.52 -4.97 11.29
N GLY A 161 4.84 -3.73 11.60
CA GLY A 161 5.90 -2.97 10.93
C GLY A 161 6.95 -2.42 11.87
N TRP A 162 8.14 -2.21 11.34
CA TRP A 162 9.23 -1.49 11.98
C TRP A 162 9.89 -0.57 10.97
N ILE A 163 10.05 0.70 11.34
CA ILE A 163 10.86 1.66 10.59
C ILE A 163 12.26 1.62 11.19
N VAL A 164 13.24 1.30 10.36
CA VAL A 164 14.66 1.31 10.74
C VAL A 164 15.25 2.62 10.27
N THR A 165 15.95 3.30 11.18
CA THR A 165 16.67 4.55 10.92
C THR A 165 18.12 4.41 11.35
N GLU A 166 18.95 5.41 11.05
CA GLU A 166 20.34 5.45 11.52
C GLU A 166 20.45 5.49 13.06
N HIS A 167 19.36 5.84 13.74
CA HIS A 167 19.27 5.95 15.20
C HIS A 167 18.68 4.72 15.87
N GLY A 168 18.29 3.69 15.12
CA GLY A 168 17.76 2.44 15.63
C GLY A 168 16.45 2.01 14.99
N ILE A 169 15.74 1.10 15.65
CA ILE A 169 14.50 0.52 15.15
C ILE A 169 13.31 1.14 15.90
N ARG A 170 12.26 1.52 15.17
CA ARG A 170 11.01 2.09 15.68
C ARG A 170 9.84 1.22 15.24
N GLY A 171 9.07 0.67 16.17
CA GLY A 171 7.95 -0.23 15.86
C GLY A 171 7.18 -0.69 17.09
N VAL A 172 5.99 -1.25 16.88
CA VAL A 172 5.15 -1.80 17.95
C VAL A 172 5.24 -3.34 17.93
N GLU A 173 5.84 -3.93 18.96
CA GLU A 173 5.79 -5.37 19.19
C GLU A 173 4.46 -5.77 19.86
N SER A 174 3.53 -6.33 19.10
CA SER A 174 2.27 -6.86 19.64
C SER A 174 2.38 -8.32 20.10
N PHE A 175 3.01 -8.67 21.22
CA PHE A 175 2.95 -10.08 21.69
C PHE A 175 1.48 -10.50 21.93
N LYS A 176 1.10 -11.73 21.51
CA LYS A 176 -0.26 -12.27 21.72
C LYS A 176 -0.67 -12.08 23.19
N GLY A 177 -1.57 -11.12 23.44
CA GLY A 177 -2.15 -10.82 24.75
C GLY A 177 -1.40 -9.81 25.63
N LYS A 178 -0.31 -9.19 25.18
CA LYS A 178 0.34 -8.05 25.87
C LYS A 178 1.04 -7.13 24.86
N THR A 179 0.59 -5.88 24.78
CA THR A 179 1.37 -4.79 24.19
C THR A 179 2.55 -4.53 25.11
N THR A 180 3.77 -4.82 24.67
CA THR A 180 4.98 -4.41 25.38
C THR A 180 5.84 -3.62 24.42
N ASN A 181 5.89 -2.32 24.68
CA ASN A 181 6.68 -1.35 23.96
C ASN A 181 8.15 -1.56 24.33
N GLN A 182 9.00 -1.96 23.39
CA GLN A 182 10.44 -1.91 23.58
C GLN A 182 11.11 -1.32 22.35
N CYS A 183 11.63 -0.11 22.52
CA CYS A 183 12.73 0.43 21.72
C CYS A 183 14.01 -0.27 22.21
N ALA A 184 14.71 -0.97 21.33
CA ALA A 184 16.09 -1.39 21.55
C ALA A 184 17.05 -0.40 20.85
#